data_AF-A0A7V3RWY6-F1
#
_entry.id   AF-A0A7V3RWY6-F1
#
_cell.length_a   1.000
_cell.length_b   1.000
_cell.length_c   1.000
_cell.angle_alpha   90.00
_cell.angle_beta   90.00
_cell.angle_gamma   90.00
#
_symmetry.space_group_name_H-M   'P 1'
#
loop_
_entity.id
_entity.type
_entity.pdbx_description
1 polymer ?
#
loop_
_entity_poly.entity_id
_entity_poly.type
_entity_poly.pdbx_seq_one_letter_code
_entity_poly.pdbx_strand_id
1 'polypeptide(L)'
;MGSRLINKVLWVSAILILWGCASQTMGPPREGKLLITPEKVVIEPGLLKNPIKFNGSGFGAKEMVVVEMVVPPGVEMKGVKKGEDVGLAYATCDEAGNFEVSMAPTATLNWLFRTEWSPILAPDLKQAKPLPPGKYEIRATGVDTGVTAKAYLEVQAPQAGK
;
A
#
# COMPACT_ATOMS: atom_id res chain seq x y z
N MET A 1 -81.74 -28.46 31.15
CA MET A 1 -82.26 -27.08 31.23
C MET A 1 -81.21 -26.25 31.96
N GLY A 2 -80.54 -25.31 31.27
CA GLY A 2 -79.49 -24.47 31.87
C GLY A 2 -78.20 -24.40 31.04
N SER A 3 -78.25 -23.64 29.94
CA SER A 3 -77.11 -23.17 29.13
C SER A 3 -76.39 -22.01 29.82
N ARG A 4 -75.06 -21.93 29.64
CA ARG A 4 -74.20 -20.72 29.53
C ARG A 4 -72.73 -21.17 29.57
N LEU A 5 -71.77 -20.61 28.86
CA LEU A 5 -71.65 -19.81 27.65
C LEU A 5 -70.11 -19.69 27.48
N ILE A 6 -69.59 -20.05 26.30
CA ILE A 6 -68.48 -19.38 25.58
C ILE A 6 -67.20 -19.04 26.38
N ASN A 7 -66.07 -19.67 26.02
CA ASN A 7 -64.93 -18.86 25.54
C ASN A 7 -63.98 -19.63 24.61
N LYS A 8 -63.93 -19.14 23.38
CA LYS A 8 -62.95 -19.44 22.34
C LYS A 8 -61.67 -18.66 22.66
N VAL A 9 -60.55 -19.32 22.89
CA VAL A 9 -59.23 -18.69 22.65
C VAL A 9 -58.30 -19.78 22.11
N LEU A 10 -58.07 -19.68 20.81
CA LEU A 10 -57.26 -20.58 20.00
C LEU A 10 -56.09 -19.73 19.50
N TRP A 11 -54.95 -19.70 20.20
CA TRP A 11 -53.78 -18.92 19.74
C TRP A 11 -52.46 -19.64 20.05
N VAL A 12 -52.02 -20.38 19.03
CA VAL A 12 -50.67 -20.36 18.42
C VAL A 12 -49.56 -19.71 19.27
N SER A 13 -48.49 -20.45 19.55
CA SER A 13 -47.10 -19.93 19.53
C SER A 13 -46.09 -21.09 19.60
N ALA A 14 -45.89 -21.75 18.47
CA ALA A 14 -44.62 -22.37 18.12
C ALA A 14 -43.79 -21.33 17.35
N ILE A 15 -42.46 -21.49 17.36
CA ILE A 15 -41.42 -20.66 16.71
C ILE A 15 -40.81 -19.61 17.65
N LEU A 16 -39.81 -20.04 18.43
CA LEU A 16 -38.78 -19.16 18.98
C LEU A 16 -37.56 -19.23 18.04
N ILE A 17 -37.14 -18.04 17.65
CA ILE A 17 -36.40 -17.68 16.45
C ILE A 17 -34.92 -18.09 16.59
N LEU A 18 -34.51 -19.10 15.82
CA LEU A 18 -33.15 -19.24 15.32
C LEU A 18 -33.02 -18.31 14.12
N TRP A 19 -32.45 -17.12 14.28
CA TRP A 19 -31.77 -16.38 13.20
C TRP A 19 -31.14 -15.10 13.75
N GLY A 20 -29.85 -15.20 14.02
CA GLY A 20 -28.99 -14.09 14.39
C GLY A 20 -27.56 -14.33 13.89
N CYS A 21 -27.39 -14.99 12.75
CA CYS A 21 -26.17 -14.80 11.97
C CYS A 21 -26.26 -13.40 11.39
N ALA A 22 -25.76 -12.41 12.12
CA ALA A 22 -25.39 -11.13 11.53
C ALA A 22 -24.27 -11.44 10.52
N SER A 23 -24.67 -11.78 9.29
CA SER A 23 -23.81 -11.67 8.13
C SER A 23 -23.44 -10.20 8.05
N GLN A 24 -22.28 -9.85 8.62
CA GLN A 24 -21.61 -8.61 8.32
C GLN A 24 -21.40 -8.64 6.81
N THR A 25 -22.28 -7.96 6.07
CA THR A 25 -22.05 -7.65 4.68
C THR A 25 -20.77 -6.81 4.68
N MET A 26 -19.63 -7.44 4.37
CA MET A 26 -18.42 -6.71 4.02
C MET A 26 -18.85 -5.73 2.93
N GLY A 27 -18.78 -4.44 3.25
CA GLY A 27 -18.98 -3.40 2.25
C GLY A 27 -17.99 -3.59 1.10
N PRO A 28 -18.17 -2.87 -0.02
CA PRO A 28 -17.19 -2.91 -1.10
C PRO A 28 -15.78 -2.68 -0.55
N PRO A 29 -14.74 -3.36 -1.09
CA PRO A 29 -13.37 -3.18 -0.64
C PRO A 29 -13.03 -1.69 -0.57
N ARG A 30 -12.64 -1.22 0.62
CA ARG A 30 -12.23 0.17 0.81
C ARG A 30 -10.89 0.35 0.12
N GLU A 31 -10.86 1.12 -0.96
CA GLU A 31 -9.61 1.50 -1.64
C GLU A 31 -9.09 2.82 -1.08
N GLY A 32 -7.80 2.87 -0.80
CA GLY A 32 -7.11 4.09 -0.43
C GLY A 32 -6.74 4.93 -1.66
N LYS A 33 -6.16 6.10 -1.43
CA LYS A 33 -5.53 6.93 -2.46
C LYS A 33 -4.06 7.09 -2.16
N LEU A 34 -3.23 7.13 -3.20
CA LEU A 34 -1.80 7.36 -3.13
C LEU A 34 -1.40 8.39 -4.18
N LEU A 35 -0.61 9.38 -3.76
CA LEU A 35 0.00 10.39 -4.62
C LEU A 35 1.52 10.32 -4.44
N ILE A 36 2.26 10.56 -5.53
CA ILE A 36 3.71 10.51 -5.56
C ILE A 36 4.22 11.89 -5.99
N THR A 37 5.17 12.46 -5.24
CA THR A 37 5.76 13.76 -5.58
C THR A 37 7.29 13.66 -5.56
N PRO A 38 7.98 13.90 -6.70
CA PRO A 38 7.43 14.06 -8.05
C PRO A 38 6.97 12.73 -8.66
N GLU A 39 5.97 12.77 -9.55
CA GLU A 39 5.49 11.58 -10.29
C GLU A 39 6.49 11.11 -11.37
N LYS A 40 7.39 12.00 -11.79
CA LYS A 40 8.41 11.74 -12.80
C LYS A 40 9.79 12.09 -12.28
N VAL A 41 10.74 11.20 -12.47
CA VAL A 41 12.13 11.38 -12.00
C VAL A 41 13.14 10.97 -13.05
N VAL A 42 14.27 11.67 -13.05
CA VAL A 42 15.53 11.14 -13.57
C VAL A 42 16.30 10.59 -12.37
N ILE A 43 16.87 9.39 -12.49
CA ILE A 43 17.64 8.80 -11.38
C ILE A 43 19.03 9.43 -11.36
N GLU A 44 19.19 10.38 -10.46
CA GLU A 44 20.41 11.15 -10.26
C GLU A 44 20.64 11.44 -8.78
N PRO A 45 21.89 11.72 -8.33
CA PRO A 45 22.22 11.90 -6.91
C PRO A 45 21.37 12.94 -6.17
N GLY A 46 20.74 13.88 -6.90
CA GLY A 46 19.79 14.85 -6.36
C GLY A 46 18.62 14.22 -5.60
N LEU A 47 18.21 12.99 -5.94
CA LEU A 47 17.12 12.26 -5.26
C LEU A 47 17.42 11.92 -3.79
N LEU A 48 18.69 11.90 -3.38
CA LEU A 48 19.05 11.71 -1.96
C LEU A 48 18.81 12.98 -1.13
N LYS A 49 18.86 14.15 -1.76
CA LYS A 49 18.59 15.45 -1.12
C LYS A 49 17.12 15.82 -1.20
N ASN A 50 16.48 15.49 -2.33
CA ASN A 50 15.07 15.73 -2.61
C ASN A 50 14.39 14.38 -2.86
N PRO A 51 14.07 13.62 -1.80
CA PRO A 51 13.49 12.30 -1.94
C PRO A 51 12.10 12.36 -2.55
N ILE A 52 11.72 11.26 -3.21
CA ILE A 52 10.34 11.03 -3.63
C ILE A 52 9.48 10.96 -2.38
N LYS A 53 8.35 11.66 -2.39
CA LYS A 53 7.37 11.69 -1.33
C LYS A 53 6.12 10.89 -1.71
N PHE A 54 5.52 10.27 -0.72
CA PHE A 54 4.28 9.53 -0.81
C PHE A 54 3.25 10.16 0.12
N ASN A 55 2.08 10.50 -0.44
CA ASN A 55 0.95 11.01 0.32
C ASN A 55 -0.23 10.07 0.13
N GLY A 56 -0.73 9.51 1.22
CA GLY A 56 -1.86 8.58 1.18
C GLY A 56 -3.04 9.03 2.04
N SER A 57 -4.23 8.58 1.67
CA SER A 57 -5.47 8.82 2.41
C SER A 57 -6.44 7.65 2.27
N GLY A 58 -7.41 7.55 3.18
CA GLY A 58 -8.41 6.49 3.17
C GLY A 58 -7.98 5.20 3.88
N PHE A 59 -6.88 5.23 4.60
CA PHE A 59 -6.38 4.14 5.44
C PHE A 59 -7.07 4.15 6.82
N GLY A 60 -6.76 3.16 7.66
CA GLY A 60 -7.16 3.08 9.06
C GLY A 60 -6.45 4.13 9.91
N ALA A 61 -7.17 4.67 10.91
CA ALA A 61 -6.58 5.61 11.85
C ALA A 61 -5.44 4.95 12.63
N LYS A 62 -4.28 5.62 12.73
CA LYS A 62 -3.09 5.12 13.44
C LYS A 62 -2.51 3.79 12.92
N GLU A 63 -3.01 3.25 11.81
CA GLU A 63 -2.45 2.02 11.26
C GLU A 63 -1.07 2.28 10.65
N MET A 64 -0.24 1.24 10.60
CA MET A 64 0.98 1.29 9.80
C MET A 64 0.64 1.06 8.32
N VAL A 65 1.24 1.86 7.44
CA VAL A 65 1.19 1.66 5.99
C VAL A 65 2.60 1.41 5.48
N VAL A 66 2.75 0.38 4.66
CA VAL A 66 3.99 0.11 3.91
C VAL A 66 3.83 0.57 2.46
N VAL A 67 4.85 1.21 1.92
CA VAL A 67 4.91 1.65 0.52
C VAL A 67 5.95 0.82 -0.21
N GLU A 68 5.54 0.16 -1.27
CA GLU A 68 6.31 -0.83 -2.01
C GLU A 68 6.33 -0.51 -3.51
N MET A 69 7.41 -0.85 -4.20
CA MET A 69 7.43 -0.89 -5.66
C MET A 69 7.25 -2.32 -6.13
N VAL A 70 6.31 -2.51 -7.05
CA VAL A 70 6.17 -3.77 -7.77
C VAL A 70 7.32 -3.91 -8.75
N VAL A 71 8.17 -4.91 -8.56
CA VAL A 71 9.35 -5.12 -9.42
C VAL A 71 8.87 -5.66 -10.77
N PRO A 72 9.07 -4.91 -11.88
CA PRO A 72 8.57 -5.35 -13.17
C PRO A 72 9.34 -6.59 -13.67
N PRO A 73 8.71 -7.44 -14.49
CA PRO A 73 9.37 -8.59 -15.08
C PRO A 73 10.66 -8.19 -15.83
N GLY A 74 11.75 -8.91 -15.59
CA GLY A 74 13.03 -8.69 -16.26
C GLY A 74 13.94 -7.65 -15.60
N VAL A 75 13.48 -6.97 -14.53
CA VAL A 75 14.37 -6.17 -13.68
C VAL A 75 14.87 -7.01 -12.52
N GLU A 76 16.17 -7.26 -12.50
CA GLU A 76 16.82 -7.93 -11.37
C GLU A 76 17.18 -6.91 -10.27
N MET A 77 16.86 -7.29 -9.04
CA MET A 77 17.15 -6.57 -7.81
C MET A 77 17.95 -7.49 -6.89
N LYS A 78 19.11 -7.03 -6.44
CA LYS A 78 19.99 -7.84 -5.58
C LYS A 78 19.28 -8.21 -4.28
N GLY A 79 19.28 -9.50 -3.96
CA GLY A 79 18.68 -10.01 -2.72
C GLY A 79 17.15 -10.11 -2.73
N VAL A 80 16.50 -9.83 -3.86
CA VAL A 80 15.03 -9.91 -4.02
C VAL A 80 14.72 -11.07 -4.95
N LYS A 81 13.82 -11.97 -4.53
CA LYS A 81 13.43 -13.10 -5.39
C LYS A 81 12.49 -12.62 -6.49
N LYS A 82 12.44 -13.39 -7.57
CA LYS A 82 11.50 -13.13 -8.66
C LYS A 82 10.06 -13.11 -8.13
N GLY A 83 9.36 -12.01 -8.38
CA GLY A 83 7.97 -11.81 -7.94
C GLY A 83 7.81 -11.21 -6.54
N GLU A 84 8.91 -10.89 -5.84
CA GLU A 84 8.85 -10.10 -4.61
C GLU A 84 8.88 -8.59 -4.95
N ASP A 85 8.10 -7.83 -4.18
CA ASP A 85 8.09 -6.37 -4.23
C ASP A 85 9.19 -5.80 -3.33
N VAL A 86 9.58 -4.53 -3.53
CA VAL A 86 10.62 -3.87 -2.72
C VAL A 86 10.06 -2.72 -1.90
N GLY A 87 10.36 -2.70 -0.60
CA GLY A 87 9.93 -1.64 0.31
C GLY A 87 10.65 -0.31 0.04
N LEU A 88 9.88 0.76 -0.09
CA LEU A 88 10.36 2.13 -0.36
C LEU A 88 10.29 3.02 0.88
N ALA A 89 9.21 2.89 1.65
CA ALA A 89 8.95 3.67 2.85
C ALA A 89 7.90 2.96 3.73
N TYR A 90 7.75 3.42 4.98
CA TYR A 90 6.63 3.06 5.84
C TYR A 90 6.24 4.28 6.68
N ALA A 91 4.97 4.38 7.03
CA ALA A 91 4.43 5.47 7.83
C ALA A 91 3.36 4.96 8.80
N THR A 92 3.09 5.73 9.84
CA THR A 92 1.88 5.56 10.66
C THR A 92 0.88 6.61 10.24
N CYS A 93 -0.36 6.19 9.97
CA CYS A 93 -1.43 7.11 9.61
C CYS A 93 -1.83 8.01 10.79
N ASP A 94 -2.34 9.19 10.47
CA ASP A 94 -2.99 10.08 11.44
C ASP A 94 -4.37 9.53 11.86
N GLU A 95 -5.08 10.27 12.72
CA GLU A 95 -6.44 9.92 13.19
C GLU A 95 -7.48 9.86 12.05
N ALA A 96 -7.20 10.53 10.93
CA ALA A 96 -8.07 10.56 9.75
C ALA A 96 -7.71 9.49 8.71
N GLY A 97 -6.67 8.68 8.96
CA GLY A 97 -6.21 7.66 8.01
C GLY A 97 -5.40 8.22 6.84
N ASN A 98 -4.69 9.33 7.05
CA ASN A 98 -3.76 9.90 6.08
C ASN A 98 -2.31 9.68 6.49
N PHE A 99 -1.39 9.67 5.53
CA PHE A 99 0.06 9.69 5.81
C PHE A 99 0.81 10.55 4.78
N GLU A 100 1.93 11.13 5.22
CA GLU A 100 2.97 11.68 4.35
C GLU A 100 4.31 11.02 4.75
N VAL A 101 5.06 10.52 3.78
CA VAL A 101 6.38 9.94 4.03
C VAL A 101 7.31 10.11 2.84
N SER A 102 8.60 10.31 3.11
CA SER A 102 9.64 10.33 2.09
C SER A 102 10.23 8.93 1.90
N MET A 103 10.61 8.60 0.67
CA MET A 103 11.36 7.40 0.36
C MET A 103 12.64 7.32 1.21
N ALA A 104 12.89 6.17 1.81
CA ALA A 104 14.07 5.98 2.63
C ALA A 104 15.36 6.12 1.78
N PRO A 105 16.41 6.79 2.26
CA PRO A 105 17.66 6.93 1.49
C PRO A 105 18.27 5.60 1.07
N THR A 106 18.19 4.58 1.95
CA THR A 106 18.65 3.23 1.66
C THR A 106 17.81 2.56 0.57
N ALA A 107 16.50 2.77 0.55
CA ALA A 107 15.63 2.30 -0.54
C ALA A 107 15.97 2.98 -1.87
N THR A 108 16.26 4.29 -1.85
CA THR A 108 16.71 5.02 -3.03
C THR A 108 18.00 4.40 -3.60
N LEU A 109 18.99 4.15 -2.75
CA LEU A 109 20.26 3.53 -3.15
C LEU A 109 20.06 2.09 -3.66
N ASN A 110 19.31 1.27 -2.93
CA ASN A 110 19.14 -0.15 -3.24
C ASN A 110 18.27 -0.39 -4.48
N TRP A 111 17.19 0.37 -4.65
CA TRP A 111 16.15 0.03 -5.62
C TRP A 111 16.14 0.97 -6.83
N LEU A 112 16.42 2.26 -6.65
CA LEU A 112 16.50 3.19 -7.77
C LEU A 112 17.90 3.19 -8.38
N PHE A 113 18.94 3.38 -7.59
CA PHE A 113 20.31 3.33 -8.11
C PHE A 113 20.83 1.90 -8.33
N ARG A 114 20.25 0.91 -7.62
CA ARG A 114 20.74 -0.47 -7.56
C ARG A 114 22.24 -0.51 -7.30
N THR A 115 22.64 0.15 -6.22
CA THR A 115 24.03 0.28 -5.81
C THR A 115 24.55 -1.00 -5.19
N GLU A 116 25.82 -1.28 -5.45
CA GLU A 116 26.57 -2.24 -4.65
C GLU A 116 27.04 -1.59 -3.35
N TRP A 117 27.19 -2.40 -2.30
CA TRP A 117 27.70 -1.97 -1.01
C TRP A 117 29.07 -2.60 -0.77
N SER A 118 30.03 -1.76 -0.37
CA SER A 118 31.34 -2.24 0.07
C SER A 118 31.26 -2.99 1.41
N PRO A 119 32.30 -3.77 1.78
CA PRO A 119 32.34 -4.45 3.09
C PRO A 119 32.23 -3.51 4.30
N ILE A 120 32.53 -2.23 4.12
CA ILE A 120 32.41 -1.19 5.16
C ILE A 120 31.07 -0.43 5.10
N LEU A 121 30.07 -0.97 4.40
CA LEU A 121 28.73 -0.39 4.25
C LEU A 121 28.70 1.01 3.61
N ALA A 122 29.66 1.31 2.74
CA ALA A 122 29.60 2.50 1.88
C ALA A 122 29.03 2.14 0.49
N PRO A 123 28.11 2.94 -0.09
CA PRO A 123 27.54 2.68 -1.40
C PRO A 123 28.56 2.97 -2.51
N ASP A 124 28.71 2.05 -3.46
CA ASP A 124 29.52 2.24 -4.67
C ASP A 124 28.64 2.72 -5.83
N LEU A 125 28.52 4.05 -5.97
CA LEU A 125 27.76 4.67 -7.05
C LEU A 125 28.40 4.50 -8.43
N LYS A 126 29.69 4.13 -8.52
CA LYS A 126 30.36 3.94 -9.82
C LYS A 126 29.91 2.67 -10.51
N GLN A 127 29.54 1.66 -9.73
CA GLN A 127 29.01 0.39 -10.20
C GLN A 127 27.48 0.34 -10.19
N ALA A 128 26.84 1.44 -9.80
CA ALA A 128 25.39 1.55 -9.81
C ALA A 128 24.85 1.28 -11.21
N LYS A 129 23.78 0.49 -11.25
CA LYS A 129 23.01 0.25 -12.48
C LYS A 129 21.64 0.82 -12.24
N PRO A 130 21.38 2.12 -12.46
CA PRO A 130 20.08 2.71 -12.19
C PRO A 130 18.93 1.89 -12.79
N LEU A 131 17.78 1.96 -12.14
CA LEU A 131 16.54 1.38 -12.62
C LEU A 131 16.27 1.92 -14.05
N PRO A 132 15.94 1.05 -15.02
CA PRO A 132 15.78 1.50 -16.39
C PRO A 132 14.60 2.48 -16.52
N PRO A 133 14.56 3.32 -17.56
CA PRO A 133 13.40 4.15 -17.84
C PRO A 133 12.13 3.30 -17.99
N GLY A 134 11.01 3.78 -17.46
CA GLY A 134 9.76 3.04 -17.45
C GLY A 134 8.74 3.56 -16.45
N LYS A 135 7.56 2.95 -16.43
CA LYS A 135 6.52 3.20 -15.44
C LYS A 135 6.50 2.07 -14.42
N TYR A 136 6.58 2.44 -13.15
CA TYR A 136 6.67 1.51 -12.02
C TYR A 136 5.44 1.66 -11.15
N GLU A 137 4.72 0.55 -10.91
CA GLU A 137 3.61 0.54 -9.97
C GLU A 137 4.15 0.65 -8.55
N ILE A 138 3.65 1.64 -7.82
CA ILE A 138 3.87 1.81 -6.39
C ILE A 138 2.57 1.47 -5.68
N ARG A 139 2.66 0.60 -4.66
CA ARG A 139 1.52 0.18 -3.84
C ARG A 139 1.72 0.63 -2.40
N ALA A 140 0.69 1.19 -1.81
CA ALA A 140 0.61 1.41 -0.37
C ALA A 140 -0.38 0.41 0.23
N THR A 141 0.00 -0.25 1.32
CA THR A 141 -0.81 -1.29 1.99
C THR A 141 -0.91 -0.99 3.48
N GLY A 142 -2.14 -0.83 3.98
CA GLY A 142 -2.43 -0.76 5.42
C GLY A 142 -2.24 -2.13 6.04
N VAL A 143 -1.38 -2.20 7.06
CA VAL A 143 -0.97 -3.48 7.70
C VAL A 143 -2.13 -4.12 8.45
N ASP A 144 -2.98 -3.32 9.08
CA ASP A 144 -4.09 -3.81 9.91
C ASP A 144 -5.35 -4.03 9.08
N THR A 145 -5.67 -3.09 8.20
CA THR A 145 -6.92 -3.10 7.44
C THR A 145 -6.83 -3.85 6.10
N GLY A 146 -5.61 -4.05 5.57
CA GLY A 146 -5.40 -4.58 4.23
C GLY A 146 -5.83 -3.63 3.11
N VAL A 147 -6.20 -2.38 3.43
CA VAL A 147 -6.54 -1.36 2.43
C VAL A 147 -5.32 -1.13 1.53
N THR A 148 -5.54 -1.17 0.22
CA THR A 148 -4.50 -0.86 -0.75
C THR A 148 -4.79 0.42 -1.51
N ALA A 149 -3.73 1.11 -1.91
CA ALA A 149 -3.77 2.19 -2.88
C ALA A 149 -2.62 2.01 -3.89
N LYS A 150 -2.83 2.47 -5.12
CA LYS A 150 -1.85 2.36 -6.20
C LYS A 150 -1.57 3.71 -6.85
N ALA A 151 -0.32 3.93 -7.23
CA ALA A 151 0.12 5.05 -8.04
C ALA A 151 1.29 4.61 -8.94
N TYR A 152 1.73 5.47 -9.86
CA TYR A 152 2.81 5.14 -10.79
C TYR A 152 3.92 6.17 -10.73
N LEU A 153 5.15 5.69 -10.57
CA LEU A 153 6.37 6.49 -10.72
C LEU A 153 6.91 6.31 -12.13
N GLU A 154 7.13 7.40 -12.86
CA GLU A 154 7.76 7.39 -14.18
C GLU A 154 9.26 7.69 -14.04
N VAL A 155 10.11 6.71 -14.33
CA VAL A 155 11.55 6.92 -14.47
C VAL A 155 11.85 7.32 -15.89
N GLN A 156 12.46 8.48 -16.06
CA GLN A 156 12.84 9.03 -17.35
C GLN A 156 14.28 8.65 -17.70
N ALA A 157 14.55 8.60 -19.01
CA ALA A 157 15.92 8.49 -19.48
C ALA A 157 16.73 9.72 -19.03
N PRO A 158 18.02 9.54 -18.69
CA PRO A 158 18.91 10.68 -18.51
C PRO A 158 18.87 11.55 -19.76
N GLN A 159 18.73 12.86 -19.60
CA GLN A 159 18.87 13.76 -20.74
C GLN A 159 20.35 13.71 -21.16
N ALA A 160 20.63 13.21 -22.37
CA ALA A 160 21.96 13.32 -22.94
C ALA A 160 22.33 14.81 -22.96
N GLY A 161 23.44 15.17 -22.30
CA GLY A 161 23.86 16.55 -22.14
C GLY A 161 23.84 17.30 -23.47
N LYS A 162 23.16 18.45 -23.47
CA LYS A 162 23.42 19.51 -24.45
C LYS A 162 24.58 20.35 -23.95
#